data_AF-A0A357FXH8-F1
#
_entry.id   AF-A0A357FXH8-F1
#
_cell.length_a   1.000
_cell.length_b   1.000
_cell.length_c   1.000
_cell.angle_alpha   90.00
_cell.angle_beta   90.00
_cell.angle_gamma   90.00
#
_symmetry.space_group_name_H-M   'P 1'
#
loop_
_entity.id
_entity.type
_entity.pdbx_description
1 polymer ?
#
loop_
_entity_poly.entity_id
_entity_poly.type
_entity_poly.pdbx_seq_one_letter_code
_entity_poly.pdbx_strand_id
1 'polypeptide(L)'
;MKALPSFCSLKGAAPVKPATPTAPENTWGKKVLPYPSSEISSDPAVKQEPRTHAPDKIRIVGGQELNGVIPISGAKNAALKMMCAALLTDQSLHLENMPNTLRDIDSQTELLTHLGCMISTERDLMAINAKNIHDLTAPYEIVRKMRGSILVLGPLLARFGEAKVSLPGGCAIGARPIDQHLKVLEALGA
;
A
#
# COMPACT_ATOMS: atom_id res chain seq x y z
N MET A 1 9.60 30.50 -12.63
CA MET A 1 9.37 29.22 -11.92
C MET A 1 8.06 28.64 -12.43
N LYS A 2 8.07 27.52 -13.16
CA LYS A 2 6.82 26.86 -13.58
C LYS A 2 6.25 26.12 -12.37
N ALA A 3 4.99 26.40 -12.02
CA ALA A 3 4.28 25.67 -10.98
C ALA A 3 4.18 24.19 -11.38
N LEU A 4 4.63 23.28 -10.51
CA LEU A 4 4.37 21.85 -10.70
C LEU A 4 2.86 21.62 -10.55
N PRO A 5 2.21 20.90 -11.48
CA PRO A 5 0.79 20.60 -11.35
C PRO A 5 0.53 19.75 -10.09
N SER A 6 -0.62 19.93 -9.46
CA SER A 6 -1.03 19.21 -8.23
C SER A 6 -1.20 17.69 -8.41
N PHE A 7 -1.23 17.25 -9.67
CA PHE A 7 -1.33 15.84 -10.08
C PHE A 7 -0.29 15.52 -11.16
N CYS A 8 0.28 14.32 -11.08
CA CYS A 8 0.91 13.68 -12.22
C CYS A 8 -0.14 12.81 -12.94
N SER A 9 -0.40 13.10 -14.21
CA SER A 9 -1.30 12.32 -15.07
C SER A 9 -0.50 11.84 -16.27
N LEU A 10 -0.43 10.53 -16.48
CA LEU A 10 0.29 9.91 -17.60
C LEU A 10 -0.66 9.02 -18.41
N LYS A 11 -0.44 8.96 -19.73
CA LYS A 11 -1.18 8.10 -20.66
C LYS A 11 -0.17 7.31 -21.48
N GLY A 12 0.01 6.04 -21.13
CA GLY A 12 0.85 5.09 -21.83
C GLY A 12 0.38 4.77 -23.25
N ALA A 13 1.34 4.37 -24.09
CA ALA A 13 1.07 3.60 -25.30
C ALA A 13 0.34 2.27 -24.99
N ALA A 14 -0.24 1.64 -26.01
CA ALA A 14 -1.14 0.46 -25.91
C ALA A 14 -0.70 -0.58 -24.85
N PRO A 15 -1.64 -1.14 -24.08
CA PRO A 15 -1.35 -1.98 -22.92
C PRO A 15 -0.47 -3.18 -23.30
N VAL A 16 0.58 -3.40 -22.51
CA VAL A 16 1.40 -4.60 -22.62
C VAL A 16 0.51 -5.78 -22.22
N LYS A 17 0.28 -6.73 -23.13
CA LYS A 17 -0.48 -7.96 -22.83
C LYS A 17 0.16 -8.62 -21.59
N PRO A 18 -0.61 -8.95 -20.54
CA PRO A 18 -0.07 -9.66 -19.40
C PRO A 18 0.50 -11.00 -19.88
N ALA A 19 1.74 -11.29 -19.50
CA ALA A 19 2.33 -12.59 -19.74
C ALA A 19 1.52 -13.64 -18.96
N THR A 20 1.04 -14.67 -19.65
CA THR A 20 0.33 -15.79 -19.02
C THR A 20 1.30 -16.53 -18.10
N PRO A 21 1.14 -16.52 -16.77
CA PRO A 21 1.98 -17.31 -15.90
C PRO A 21 1.55 -18.77 -16.02
N THR A 22 2.44 -19.66 -16.46
CA THR A 22 2.25 -21.11 -16.25
C THR A 22 2.47 -21.39 -14.77
N ALA A 23 1.39 -21.52 -14.02
CA ALA A 23 1.44 -21.87 -12.61
C ALA A 23 2.02 -23.30 -12.44
N PRO A 24 3.02 -23.52 -11.57
CA PRO A 24 3.36 -24.87 -11.15
C PRO A 24 2.19 -25.45 -10.34
N GLU A 25 1.83 -26.71 -10.61
CA GLU A 25 0.84 -27.45 -9.82
C GLU A 25 1.27 -27.47 -8.36
N ASN A 26 0.56 -26.73 -7.52
CA ASN A 26 0.67 -26.82 -6.07
C ASN A 26 -0.67 -27.25 -5.48
N THR A 27 -0.59 -28.11 -4.47
CA THR A 27 -1.68 -28.90 -3.88
C THR A 27 -2.65 -28.09 -3.02
N TRP A 28 -2.96 -26.85 -3.39
CA TRP A 28 -3.90 -25.97 -2.67
C TRP A 28 -5.35 -26.12 -3.13
N GLY A 29 -5.68 -27.31 -3.67
CA GLY A 29 -7.07 -27.73 -3.83
C GLY A 29 -7.72 -27.93 -2.45
N LYS A 30 -8.74 -27.11 -2.16
CA LYS A 30 -9.66 -27.21 -1.01
C LYS A 30 -9.20 -26.57 0.31
N LYS A 31 -9.03 -25.24 0.31
CA LYS A 31 -9.50 -24.39 1.42
C LYS A 31 -9.56 -22.93 0.96
N VAL A 32 -10.56 -22.64 0.12
CA VAL A 32 -11.09 -21.27 0.04
C VAL A 32 -11.69 -21.02 1.42
N LEU A 33 -11.03 -20.21 2.26
CA LEU A 33 -11.62 -19.80 3.53
C LEU A 33 -12.91 -19.01 3.19
N PRO A 34 -14.08 -19.44 3.67
CA PRO A 34 -15.31 -18.71 3.41
C PRO A 34 -15.25 -17.34 4.07
N TYR A 35 -15.70 -16.32 3.33
CA TYR A 35 -15.89 -14.97 3.84
C TYR A 35 -16.92 -15.01 4.98
N PRO A 36 -16.63 -14.48 6.18
CA PRO A 36 -17.63 -14.43 7.23
C PRO A 36 -18.68 -13.37 6.88
N SER A 37 -19.90 -13.85 6.65
CA SER A 37 -21.12 -13.06 6.59
C SER A 37 -21.40 -12.45 7.97
N SER A 38 -21.33 -11.12 8.07
CA SER A 38 -21.98 -10.25 9.06
C SER A 38 -22.40 -10.86 10.42
N GLU A 39 -21.61 -10.61 11.47
CA GLU A 39 -22.13 -10.38 12.83
C GLU A 39 -21.33 -9.22 13.46
N ILE A 40 -21.88 -8.00 13.34
CA ILE A 40 -21.44 -6.86 14.15
C ILE A 40 -22.03 -7.10 15.54
N SER A 41 -21.23 -7.67 16.43
CA SER A 41 -21.55 -7.69 17.85
C SER A 41 -21.52 -6.25 18.38
N SER A 42 -22.68 -5.72 18.72
CA SER A 42 -22.85 -4.44 19.38
C SER A 42 -22.63 -4.58 20.88
N ASP A 43 -21.40 -4.44 21.35
CA ASP A 43 -21.14 -4.22 22.77
C ASP A 43 -21.61 -2.82 23.19
N PRO A 44 -22.42 -2.69 24.26
CA PRO A 44 -22.97 -1.40 24.66
C PRO A 44 -21.92 -0.55 25.40
N ALA A 45 -21.68 0.64 24.86
CA ALA A 45 -21.24 1.84 25.54
C ALA A 45 -19.97 1.76 26.42
N VAL A 46 -18.81 1.59 25.77
CA VAL A 46 -17.57 2.18 26.30
C VAL A 46 -17.68 3.70 26.13
N LYS A 47 -17.95 4.42 27.22
CA LYS A 47 -17.88 5.88 27.25
C LYS A 47 -16.45 6.30 26.88
N GLN A 48 -16.27 6.81 25.67
CA GLN A 48 -15.00 7.39 25.25
C GLN A 48 -14.85 8.76 25.93
N GLU A 49 -14.03 8.83 26.96
CA GLU A 49 -13.56 10.11 27.48
C GLU A 49 -12.76 10.86 26.39
N PRO A 50 -12.86 12.19 26.31
CA PRO A 50 -12.17 12.98 25.30
C PRO A 50 -10.66 12.90 25.54
N ARG A 51 -9.96 12.13 24.69
CA ARG A 51 -8.48 12.05 24.73
C ARG A 51 -7.92 13.43 24.41
N THR A 52 -7.28 14.06 25.40
CA THR A 52 -6.43 15.24 25.15
C THR A 52 -5.33 14.83 24.18
N HIS A 53 -5.15 15.55 23.07
CA HIS A 53 -4.17 15.28 22.02
C HIS A 53 -2.73 15.56 22.45
N ALA A 54 -2.27 14.96 23.55
CA ALA A 54 -0.84 14.92 23.86
C ALA A 54 -0.17 13.84 22.99
N PRO A 55 0.99 14.10 22.39
CA PRO A 55 1.72 13.08 21.65
C PRO A 55 2.13 11.93 22.60
N ASP A 56 2.15 10.70 22.07
CA ASP A 56 2.70 9.56 22.78
C ASP A 56 4.15 9.84 23.18
N LYS A 57 4.52 9.48 24.41
CA LYS A 57 5.87 9.67 24.95
C LYS A 57 6.38 8.35 25.50
N ILE A 58 7.63 8.03 25.17
CA ILE A 58 8.34 6.89 25.75
C ILE A 58 9.32 7.45 26.79
N ARG A 59 9.17 7.04 28.06
CA ARG A 59 10.13 7.35 29.14
C ARG A 59 11.05 6.14 29.34
N ILE A 60 12.34 6.33 29.10
CA ILE A 60 13.37 5.30 29.27
C ILE A 60 14.15 5.58 30.56
N VAL A 61 14.29 4.57 31.42
CA VAL A 61 15.18 4.62 32.60
C VAL A 61 16.44 3.83 32.24
N GLY A 62 17.58 4.52 32.20
CA GLY A 62 18.87 3.92 31.86
C GLY A 62 19.46 3.06 32.98
N GLY A 63 20.64 2.49 32.72
CA GLY A 63 21.42 1.72 33.70
C GLY A 63 21.22 0.19 33.66
N GLN A 64 20.50 -0.32 32.67
CA GLN A 64 20.30 -1.76 32.45
C GLN A 64 20.93 -2.18 31.11
N GLU A 65 21.71 -3.26 31.13
CA GLU A 65 22.20 -3.89 29.90
C GLU A 65 21.06 -4.65 29.21
N LEU A 66 21.01 -4.58 27.88
CA LEU A 66 20.02 -5.34 27.10
C LEU A 66 20.45 -6.81 27.01
N ASN A 67 19.64 -7.72 27.55
CA ASN A 67 19.86 -9.16 27.45
C ASN A 67 18.55 -9.85 27.06
N GLY A 68 18.55 -10.58 25.95
CA GLY A 68 17.37 -11.32 25.46
C GLY A 68 17.40 -11.56 23.96
N VAL A 69 16.36 -12.23 23.45
CA VAL A 69 16.15 -12.52 22.03
C VAL A 69 14.81 -11.91 21.61
N ILE A 70 14.79 -11.19 20.50
CA ILE A 70 13.57 -10.63 19.91
C ILE A 70 13.40 -11.12 18.47
N PRO A 71 12.18 -11.48 18.04
CA PRO A 71 11.91 -11.78 16.64
C PRO A 71 11.96 -10.49 15.80
N ILE A 72 12.48 -10.59 14.58
CA ILE A 72 12.54 -9.46 13.62
C ILE A 72 11.33 -9.53 12.70
N SER A 73 10.55 -8.45 12.66
CA SER A 73 9.41 -8.32 11.75
C SER A 73 9.84 -8.11 10.31
N GLY A 74 8.93 -8.39 9.37
CA GLY A 74 9.14 -8.14 7.95
C GLY A 74 9.54 -6.71 7.58
N ALA A 75 10.30 -6.60 6.49
CA ALA A 75 10.83 -5.32 6.04
C ALA A 75 9.74 -4.44 5.40
N LYS A 76 9.31 -3.39 6.10
CA LYS A 76 8.30 -2.40 5.65
C LYS A 76 8.50 -1.93 4.21
N ASN A 77 9.72 -1.56 3.82
CA ASN A 77 9.99 -1.00 2.49
C ASN A 77 9.94 -2.06 1.37
N ALA A 78 10.04 -3.35 1.69
CA ALA A 78 9.79 -4.43 0.75
C ALA A 78 8.28 -4.69 0.64
N ALA A 79 7.61 -4.81 1.80
CA ALA A 79 6.16 -4.98 1.91
C ALA A 79 5.40 -3.95 1.07
N LEU A 80 5.71 -2.65 1.20
CA LEU A 80 5.05 -1.59 0.42
C LEU A 80 5.17 -1.76 -1.11
N LYS A 81 6.32 -2.25 -1.60
CA LYS A 81 6.51 -2.53 -3.03
C LYS A 81 5.71 -3.74 -3.47
N MET A 82 5.70 -4.80 -2.66
CA MET A 82 4.94 -6.02 -2.93
C MET A 82 3.43 -5.77 -2.93
N MET A 83 2.94 -4.92 -2.02
CA MET A 83 1.53 -4.47 -2.02
C MET A 83 1.17 -3.76 -3.32
N CYS A 84 2.04 -2.88 -3.84
CA CYS A 84 1.81 -2.21 -5.14
C CYS A 84 1.91 -3.18 -6.32
N ALA A 85 2.76 -4.21 -6.24
CA ALA A 85 2.91 -5.21 -7.31
C ALA A 85 1.63 -6.04 -7.52
N ALA A 86 0.76 -6.16 -6.51
CA ALA A 86 -0.56 -6.79 -6.66
C ALA A 86 -1.40 -6.13 -7.78
N LEU A 87 -1.21 -4.83 -8.03
CA LEU A 87 -1.91 -4.09 -9.08
C LEU A 87 -1.57 -4.60 -10.49
N LEU A 88 -0.49 -5.37 -10.69
CA LEU A 88 -0.08 -5.88 -11.99
C LEU A 88 -0.85 -7.12 -12.47
N THR A 89 -1.67 -7.74 -11.60
CA THR A 89 -2.39 -8.98 -11.91
C THR A 89 -3.85 -8.94 -11.44
N ASP A 90 -4.72 -9.70 -12.09
CA ASP A 90 -6.10 -9.92 -11.65
C ASP A 90 -6.23 -11.10 -10.66
N GLN A 91 -5.14 -11.87 -10.48
CA GLN A 91 -5.06 -12.95 -9.51
C GLN A 91 -4.82 -12.41 -8.10
N SER A 92 -5.15 -13.22 -7.09
CA SER A 92 -4.86 -12.88 -5.70
C SER A 92 -3.37 -13.05 -5.40
N LEU A 93 -2.75 -12.00 -4.86
CA LEU A 93 -1.39 -12.03 -4.34
C LEU A 93 -1.42 -12.30 -2.83
N HIS A 94 -0.68 -13.32 -2.39
CA HIS A 94 -0.52 -13.67 -0.98
C HIS A 94 0.88 -13.26 -0.51
N LEU A 95 0.92 -12.47 0.57
CA LEU A 95 2.15 -11.98 1.19
C LEU A 95 2.25 -12.53 2.61
N GLU A 96 3.43 -13.02 2.96
CA GLU A 96 3.74 -13.58 4.28
C GLU A 96 4.78 -12.72 4.99
N ASN A 97 4.92 -12.89 6.31
CA ASN A 97 5.83 -12.10 7.14
C ASN A 97 5.60 -10.57 6.98
N MET A 98 4.34 -10.16 6.91
CA MET A 98 3.97 -8.76 6.82
C MET A 98 4.07 -8.07 8.18
N PRO A 99 4.69 -6.87 8.27
CA PRO A 99 4.62 -6.08 9.50
C PRO A 99 3.20 -5.53 9.66
N ASN A 100 2.52 -5.90 10.75
CA ASN A 100 1.07 -5.70 10.91
C ASN A 100 0.66 -4.49 11.76
N THR A 101 1.61 -3.82 12.43
CA THR A 101 1.34 -2.67 13.31
C THR A 101 2.02 -1.39 12.84
N LEU A 102 2.12 -1.16 11.53
CA LEU A 102 2.79 0.01 10.96
C LEU A 102 1.81 0.89 10.17
N ARG A 103 1.78 2.18 10.53
CA ARG A 103 0.94 3.19 9.88
C ARG A 103 1.11 3.29 8.36
N ASP A 104 2.32 3.01 7.85
CA ASP A 104 2.59 3.00 6.41
C ASP A 104 1.85 1.84 5.71
N ILE A 105 1.75 0.68 6.35
CA ILE A 105 1.00 -0.48 5.82
C ILE A 105 -0.50 -0.17 5.82
N ASP A 106 -0.99 0.47 6.88
CA ASP A 106 -2.39 0.92 6.96
C ASP A 106 -2.71 1.94 5.86
N SER A 107 -1.82 2.93 5.67
CA SER A 107 -2.00 3.97 4.65
C SER A 107 -1.95 3.40 3.24
N GLN A 108 -1.10 2.41 2.99
CA GLN A 108 -1.04 1.73 1.70
C GLN A 108 -2.28 0.85 1.48
N THR A 109 -2.80 0.22 2.53
CA THR A 109 -4.05 -0.56 2.49
C THR A 109 -5.24 0.35 2.17
N GLU A 110 -5.33 1.52 2.80
CA GLU A 110 -6.33 2.56 2.52
C GLU A 110 -6.28 2.98 1.04
N LEU A 111 -5.09 3.26 0.52
CA LEU A 111 -4.89 3.64 -0.88
C LEU A 111 -5.32 2.54 -1.85
N LEU A 112 -4.87 1.30 -1.63
CA LEU A 112 -5.21 0.20 -2.54
C LEU A 112 -6.70 -0.13 -2.50
N THR A 113 -7.33 -0.03 -1.33
CA THR A 113 -8.78 -0.20 -1.17
C THR A 113 -9.54 0.89 -1.91
N HIS A 114 -9.08 2.14 -1.84
CA HIS A 114 -9.65 3.26 -2.59
C HIS A 114 -9.63 3.03 -4.10
N LEU A 115 -8.56 2.43 -4.64
CA LEU A 115 -8.46 2.07 -6.06
C LEU A 115 -9.38 0.89 -6.45
N GLY A 116 -9.93 0.16 -5.47
CA GLY A 116 -10.82 -0.98 -5.67
C GLY A 116 -10.19 -2.35 -5.41
N CYS A 117 -9.03 -2.42 -4.77
CA CYS A 117 -8.48 -3.70 -4.32
C CYS A 117 -9.27 -4.27 -3.15
N MET A 118 -9.47 -5.58 -3.14
CA MET A 118 -9.95 -6.31 -1.96
C MET A 118 -8.74 -6.79 -1.17
N ILE A 119 -8.66 -6.43 0.11
CA ILE A 119 -7.54 -6.79 0.98
C ILE A 119 -8.08 -7.49 2.23
N SER A 120 -7.46 -8.62 2.57
CA SER A 120 -7.69 -9.34 3.82
C SER A 120 -6.35 -9.52 4.53
N THR A 121 -6.32 -9.30 5.84
CA THR A 121 -5.12 -9.43 6.66
C THR A 121 -5.44 -10.30 7.86
N GLU A 122 -4.63 -11.33 8.09
CA GLU A 122 -4.66 -12.17 9.29
C GLU A 122 -3.24 -12.31 9.83
N ARG A 123 -2.97 -11.80 11.03
CA ARG A 123 -1.64 -11.80 11.66
C ARG A 123 -0.58 -11.16 10.75
N ASP A 124 0.34 -11.94 10.20
CA ASP A 124 1.42 -11.54 9.31
C ASP A 124 1.17 -11.97 7.85
N LEU A 125 -0.04 -12.47 7.56
CA LEU A 125 -0.51 -12.84 6.23
C LEU A 125 -1.40 -11.74 5.65
N MET A 126 -1.17 -11.39 4.39
CA MET A 126 -2.01 -10.45 3.66
C MET A 126 -2.36 -11.02 2.29
N ALA A 127 -3.64 -11.02 1.94
CA ALA A 127 -4.14 -11.36 0.63
C ALA A 127 -4.69 -10.11 -0.06
N ILE A 128 -4.24 -9.84 -1.29
CA ILE A 128 -4.64 -8.68 -2.08
C ILE A 128 -5.17 -9.15 -3.43
N ASN A 129 -6.38 -8.73 -3.80
CA ASN A 129 -6.94 -8.97 -5.12
C ASN A 129 -7.25 -7.64 -5.83
N ALA A 130 -6.64 -7.45 -7.01
CA ALA A 130 -6.75 -6.25 -7.83
C ALA A 130 -7.55 -6.49 -9.13
N LYS A 131 -8.50 -7.44 -9.11
CA LYS A 131 -9.33 -7.75 -10.29
C LYS A 131 -10.30 -6.63 -10.66
N ASN A 132 -10.90 -5.99 -9.66
CA ASN A 132 -12.01 -5.05 -9.81
C ASN A 132 -11.61 -3.59 -9.53
N ILE A 133 -10.42 -3.19 -10.01
CA ILE A 133 -10.00 -1.79 -9.97
C ILE A 133 -10.98 -0.95 -10.79
N HIS A 134 -11.47 0.13 -10.21
CA HIS A 134 -12.48 1.01 -10.81
C HIS A 134 -12.08 2.49 -10.79
N ASP A 135 -11.08 2.86 -10.00
CA ASP A 135 -10.50 4.21 -10.00
C ASP A 135 -8.99 4.10 -10.23
N LEU A 136 -8.47 4.89 -11.18
CA LEU A 136 -7.05 5.00 -11.50
C LEU A 136 -6.44 6.28 -10.92
N THR A 137 -7.18 6.94 -10.01
CA THR A 137 -6.79 8.17 -9.33
C THR A 137 -6.37 7.89 -7.89
N ALA A 138 -5.14 8.29 -7.53
CA ALA A 138 -4.68 8.34 -6.16
C ALA A 138 -4.77 9.80 -5.64
N PRO A 139 -5.76 10.13 -4.79
CA PRO A 139 -6.05 11.51 -4.40
C PRO A 139 -5.07 12.05 -3.36
N TYR A 140 -4.96 13.38 -3.31
CA TYR A 140 -4.01 14.10 -2.47
C TYR A 140 -4.15 13.77 -0.98
N GLU A 141 -5.37 13.66 -0.46
CA GLU A 141 -5.60 13.38 0.96
C GLU A 141 -5.02 12.05 1.43
N ILE A 142 -4.90 11.06 0.54
CA ILE A 142 -4.27 9.78 0.84
C ILE A 142 -2.76 9.87 0.57
N VAL A 143 -2.38 10.42 -0.59
CA VAL A 143 -0.97 10.49 -1.02
C VAL A 143 -0.11 11.34 -0.09
N ARG A 144 -0.65 12.43 0.47
CA ARG A 144 0.07 13.30 1.41
C ARG A 144 0.45 12.61 2.72
N LYS A 145 -0.28 11.55 3.12
CA LYS A 145 -0.06 10.84 4.40
C LYS A 145 1.23 10.04 4.37
N MET A 146 1.56 9.46 3.21
CA MET A 146 2.74 8.62 3.04
C MET A 146 3.35 8.83 1.67
N ARG A 147 4.61 9.30 1.63
CA ARG A 147 5.37 9.52 0.39
C ARG A 147 5.47 8.27 -0.50
N GLY A 148 5.49 7.08 0.09
CA GLY A 148 5.56 5.79 -0.62
C GLY A 148 4.37 5.50 -1.54
N SER A 149 3.27 6.24 -1.38
CA SER A 149 2.06 6.12 -2.22
C SER A 149 2.32 6.31 -3.71
N ILE A 150 3.38 7.03 -4.09
CA ILE A 150 3.79 7.20 -5.50
C ILE A 150 4.09 5.87 -6.21
N LEU A 151 4.38 4.80 -5.46
CA LEU A 151 4.69 3.48 -6.02
C LEU A 151 3.53 2.84 -6.81
N VAL A 152 2.29 3.29 -6.61
CA VAL A 152 1.14 2.80 -7.40
C VAL A 152 1.15 3.32 -8.85
N LEU A 153 1.89 4.42 -9.13
CA LEU A 153 1.93 5.04 -10.46
C LEU A 153 2.39 4.06 -11.54
N GLY A 154 3.49 3.35 -11.29
CA GLY A 154 4.07 2.41 -12.25
C GLY A 154 3.12 1.25 -12.60
N PRO A 155 2.64 0.47 -11.62
CA PRO A 155 1.72 -0.63 -11.85
C PRO A 155 0.40 -0.23 -12.52
N LEU A 156 -0.19 0.90 -12.11
CA LEU A 156 -1.43 1.38 -12.73
C LEU A 156 -1.20 1.74 -14.20
N LEU A 157 -0.15 2.52 -14.48
CA LEU A 157 0.18 2.92 -15.84
C LEU A 157 0.53 1.71 -16.73
N ALA A 158 1.30 0.75 -16.22
CA ALA A 158 1.70 -0.44 -16.97
C ALA A 158 0.52 -1.35 -17.34
N ARG A 159 -0.45 -1.51 -16.43
CA ARG A 159 -1.59 -2.42 -16.65
C ARG A 159 -2.77 -1.76 -17.35
N PHE A 160 -3.09 -0.52 -17.02
CA PHE A 160 -4.29 0.17 -17.51
C PHE A 160 -4.00 1.20 -18.60
N GLY A 161 -2.72 1.52 -18.83
CA GLY A 161 -2.33 2.53 -19.83
C GLY A 161 -2.57 3.97 -19.37
N GLU A 162 -3.13 4.20 -18.18
CA GLU A 162 -3.24 5.53 -17.60
C GLU A 162 -3.20 5.48 -16.07
N ALA A 163 -2.74 6.57 -15.46
CA ALA A 163 -2.73 6.72 -14.02
C ALA A 163 -2.70 8.20 -13.63
N LYS A 164 -3.43 8.56 -12.57
CA LYS A 164 -3.44 9.91 -12.01
C LYS A 164 -3.07 9.88 -10.54
N VAL A 165 -1.87 10.30 -10.20
CA VAL A 165 -1.36 10.27 -8.81
C VAL A 165 -1.01 11.67 -8.36
N SER A 166 -1.55 12.11 -7.22
CA SER A 166 -1.15 13.39 -6.62
C SER A 166 0.33 13.43 -6.30
N LEU A 167 0.95 14.61 -6.37
CA LEU A 167 2.34 14.74 -5.96
C LEU A 167 2.45 14.60 -4.43
N PRO A 168 3.39 13.79 -3.91
CA PRO A 168 3.65 13.79 -2.48
C PRO A 168 4.15 15.18 -2.07
N GLY A 169 3.62 15.69 -0.94
CA GLY A 169 3.99 16.99 -0.41
C GLY A 169 5.45 17.06 0.08
N GLY A 170 5.81 18.21 0.67
CA GLY A 170 7.11 18.41 1.29
C GLY A 170 7.38 17.42 2.42
N CYS A 171 8.63 16.99 2.56
CA CYS A 171 9.07 16.10 3.63
C CYS A 171 10.01 16.85 4.58
N ALA A 172 9.79 16.75 5.89
CA ALA A 172 10.63 17.39 6.91
C ALA A 172 12.10 16.93 6.88
N ILE A 173 12.36 15.74 6.32
CA ILE A 173 13.71 15.18 6.14
C ILE A 173 14.49 15.93 5.05
N GLY A 174 13.80 16.63 4.15
CA GLY A 174 14.41 17.40 3.07
C GLY A 174 13.69 17.26 1.75
N ALA A 175 14.16 18.01 0.75
CA ALA A 175 13.65 17.92 -0.61
C ALA A 175 13.95 16.55 -1.19
N ARG A 176 12.91 15.88 -1.66
CA ARG A 176 13.02 14.58 -2.30
C ARG A 176 12.09 14.60 -3.52
N PRO A 177 12.55 15.11 -4.66
CA PRO A 177 11.69 15.23 -5.84
C PRO A 177 11.30 13.84 -6.38
N ILE A 178 10.28 13.82 -7.24
CA ILE A 178 9.85 12.59 -7.95
C ILE A 178 10.18 12.65 -9.44
N ASP A 179 10.94 13.65 -9.87
CA ASP A 179 11.28 13.90 -11.27
C ASP A 179 11.91 12.69 -11.94
N GLN A 180 12.73 11.92 -11.21
CA GLN A 180 13.32 10.70 -11.75
C GLN A 180 12.28 9.61 -12.06
N HIS A 181 11.19 9.52 -11.30
CA HIS A 181 10.10 8.60 -11.63
C HIS A 181 9.43 9.02 -12.93
N LEU A 182 9.20 10.33 -13.12
CA LEU A 182 8.54 10.85 -14.31
C LEU A 182 9.40 10.67 -15.56
N LYS A 183 10.68 11.07 -15.48
CA LYS A 183 11.65 10.91 -16.57
C LYS A 183 11.75 9.48 -17.07
N VAL A 184 11.77 8.50 -16.16
CA VAL A 184 11.85 7.08 -16.53
C VAL A 184 10.57 6.62 -17.22
N LEU A 185 9.40 7.03 -16.73
CA LEU A 185 8.13 6.65 -17.36
C LEU A 185 7.96 7.30 -18.74
N GLU A 186 8.32 8.59 -18.90
CA GLU A 186 8.34 9.28 -20.19
C GLU A 186 9.29 8.58 -21.18
N ALA A 187 10.49 8.17 -20.73
CA ALA A 187 11.45 7.43 -21.55
C ALA A 187 10.93 6.04 -21.98
N LEU A 188 9.96 5.48 -21.26
CA LEU A 188 9.29 4.22 -21.60
C LEU A 188 8.05 4.43 -22.50
N GLY A 189 7.74 5.66 -22.91
CA GLY A 189 6.65 5.97 -23.85
C GLY A 189 5.30 6.30 -23.21
N ALA A 190 5.33 6.86 -21.99
CA ALA A 190 4.16 7.36 -21.27
C ALA A 190 3.72 8.78 -21.62
#